data_AF-A0A1I7ETX5-F1
#
_entry.id   AF-A0A1I7ETX5-F1
#
_cell.length_a   1.000
_cell.length_b   1.000
_cell.length_c   1.000
_cell.angle_alpha   90.00
_cell.angle_beta   90.00
_cell.angle_gamma   90.00
#
_symmetry.space_group_name_H-M   'P 1'
#
loop_
_entity.id
_entity.type
_entity.pdbx_description
1 polymer ?
#
loop_
_entity_poly.entity_id
_entity_poly.type
_entity_poly.pdbx_seq_one_letter_code
_entity_poly.pdbx_strand_id
1 'polypeptide(L)'
;MMKFTTKLFLAWMSVFLLFYIAVIIIIGLFWGIRIHLWQLFLVFLIAGMLPPAVITAIFYKRLDYMESENPEPPAFSGFKRAFLVFRSRSSNRYAEMLQKIDRNFIVSYSDREAGVVKFRTDCRILAWGVCGYVRLLEDERVEAIVYPMNPDSKREEKILLQTLRLLQSVLSPQGYKGG
;
A
#
# COMPACT_ATOMS: atom_id res chain seq x y z
N MET A 1 -11.54 -11.69 -9.34
CA MET A 1 -10.87 -10.42 -9.73
C MET A 1 -9.36 -10.64 -9.73
N MET A 2 -8.59 -10.07 -10.66
CA MET A 2 -7.11 -10.22 -10.66
C MET A 2 -6.51 -9.49 -9.44
N LYS A 3 -5.53 -10.14 -8.80
CA LYS A 3 -4.77 -9.60 -7.66
C LYS A 3 -4.09 -8.29 -8.01
N PHE A 4 -4.01 -7.37 -7.05
CA PHE A 4 -3.41 -6.05 -7.27
C PHE A 4 -1.96 -6.15 -7.74
N THR A 5 -1.20 -7.06 -7.13
CA THR A 5 0.19 -7.35 -7.47
C THR A 5 0.36 -7.78 -8.93
N THR A 6 -0.57 -8.58 -9.46
CA THR A 6 -0.56 -8.99 -10.87
C THR A 6 -0.82 -7.81 -11.80
N LYS A 7 -1.79 -6.94 -11.45
CA LYS A 7 -2.07 -5.73 -12.23
C LYS A 7 -0.85 -4.79 -12.26
N LEU A 8 -0.23 -4.58 -11.10
CA LEU A 8 0.96 -3.74 -10.96
C LEU A 8 2.13 -4.27 -11.79
N PHE A 9 2.38 -5.58 -11.72
CA PHE A 9 3.43 -6.23 -12.50
C PHE A 9 3.21 -6.10 -14.00
N LEU A 10 2.00 -6.37 -14.48
CA LEU A 10 1.66 -6.25 -15.91
C LEU A 10 1.76 -4.81 -16.41
N ALA A 11 1.32 -3.83 -15.62
CA ALA A 11 1.44 -2.42 -15.95
C ALA A 11 2.92 -2.02 -16.12
N TRP A 12 3.78 -2.44 -15.19
CA TRP A 12 5.21 -2.16 -15.26
C TRP A 12 5.88 -2.80 -16.47
N MET A 13 5.59 -4.08 -16.73
CA MET A 13 6.11 -4.77 -17.92
C MET A 13 5.69 -4.09 -19.22
N SER A 14 4.44 -3.61 -19.28
CA SER A 14 3.92 -2.94 -20.48
C SER A 14 4.62 -1.61 -20.71
N VAL A 15 4.78 -0.78 -19.67
CA VAL A 15 5.50 0.50 -19.75
C VAL A 15 6.96 0.28 -20.14
N PHE A 16 7.63 -0.69 -19.50
CA PHE A 16 9.02 -0.99 -19.81
C PHE A 16 9.18 -1.52 -21.24
N LEU A 17 8.29 -2.39 -21.71
CA LEU A 17 8.33 -2.92 -23.07
C LEU A 17 8.22 -1.81 -24.12
N LEU A 18 7.28 -0.88 -23.95
CA LEU A 18 7.12 0.26 -24.87
C LEU A 18 8.39 1.14 -24.90
N PHE A 19 8.91 1.47 -23.71
CA PHE A 19 10.16 2.23 -23.60
C PHE A 19 11.34 1.48 -24.25
N TYR A 20 11.44 0.18 -24.01
CA TYR A 20 12.50 -0.67 -24.53
C TYR A 20 12.48 -0.75 -26.06
N ILE A 21 11.30 -0.95 -26.65
CA ILE A 21 11.12 -0.94 -28.12
C ILE A 21 11.51 0.41 -28.70
N ALA A 22 11.11 1.52 -28.08
CA ALA A 22 11.46 2.86 -28.56
C ALA A 22 12.98 3.08 -28.58
N VAL A 23 13.68 2.67 -27.52
CA VAL A 23 15.16 2.75 -27.44
C VAL A 23 15.82 1.91 -28.52
N ILE A 24 15.34 0.68 -28.76
CA ILE A 24 15.88 -0.20 -29.81
C ILE A 24 15.74 0.44 -31.20
N ILE A 25 14.57 1.01 -31.50
CA ILE A 25 14.31 1.68 -32.78
C ILE A 25 15.27 2.84 -32.97
N ILE A 26 15.45 3.68 -31.96
CA ILE A 26 16.37 4.83 -32.01
C ILE A 26 17.81 4.34 -32.24
N ILE A 27 18.29 3.37 -31.47
CA ILE A 27 19.65 2.83 -31.64
C ILE A 27 19.84 2.22 -33.03
N GLY A 28 18.83 1.47 -33.52
CA GLY A 28 18.86 0.88 -34.84
C GLY A 28 18.96 1.93 -35.97
N LEU A 29 18.21 3.02 -35.85
CA LEU A 29 18.20 4.12 -36.83
C LEU A 29 19.51 4.91 -36.85
N PHE A 30 20.07 5.24 -35.68
CA PHE A 30 21.23 6.14 -35.58
C PHE A 30 22.58 5.42 -35.65
N TRP A 31 22.69 4.18 -35.16
CA TRP A 31 23.97 3.47 -35.08
C TRP A 31 24.12 2.31 -36.06
N GLY A 32 23.06 1.88 -36.76
CA GLY A 32 23.14 0.78 -37.73
C GLY A 32 23.60 -0.56 -37.14
N ILE A 33 23.48 -0.74 -35.83
CA ILE A 33 23.90 -1.96 -35.12
C ILE A 33 22.95 -3.10 -35.47
N ARG A 34 23.50 -4.25 -35.86
CA ARG A 34 22.74 -5.50 -35.99
C ARG A 34 22.56 -6.10 -34.61
N ILE A 35 21.41 -5.85 -33.99
CA ILE A 35 21.10 -6.44 -32.69
C ILE A 35 20.47 -7.82 -32.88
N HIS A 36 20.97 -8.83 -32.17
CA HIS A 36 20.39 -10.17 -32.20
C HIS A 36 19.12 -10.23 -31.34
N LEU A 37 18.05 -10.82 -31.88
CA LEU A 37 16.76 -10.97 -31.18
C LEU A 37 16.88 -11.65 -29.81
N TRP A 38 17.76 -12.64 -29.68
CA TRP A 38 18.01 -13.32 -28.41
C TRP A 38 18.63 -12.42 -27.35
N GLN A 39 19.52 -11.51 -27.74
CA GLN A 39 20.12 -10.54 -26.81
C GLN A 39 19.06 -9.54 -26.34
N LEU A 40 18.17 -9.10 -27.24
CA LEU A 40 17.06 -8.21 -26.88
C LEU A 40 16.12 -8.85 -25.86
N PHE A 41 15.75 -10.10 -26.12
CA PHE A 41 14.90 -10.86 -25.22
C PHE A 41 15.54 -11.04 -23.84
N LEU A 42 16.83 -11.40 -23.78
CA LEU A 42 17.56 -11.54 -22.51
C LEU A 42 17.62 -10.23 -21.71
N VAL A 43 17.91 -9.11 -22.37
CA VAL A 43 17.93 -7.80 -21.71
C VAL A 43 16.54 -7.43 -21.18
N PHE A 44 15.49 -7.69 -21.96
CA PHE A 44 14.12 -7.47 -21.49
C PHE A 44 13.78 -8.34 -20.26
N LEU A 45 14.16 -9.62 -20.24
CA LEU A 45 13.93 -10.47 -19.07
C LEU A 45 14.70 -9.98 -17.83
N ILE A 46 16.00 -9.71 -17.98
CA ILE A 46 16.88 -9.39 -16.86
C ILE A 46 16.63 -7.98 -16.32
N ALA A 47 16.44 -6.98 -17.18
CA ALA A 47 16.25 -5.60 -16.76
C ALA A 47 14.76 -5.22 -16.62
N GLY A 48 13.89 -5.83 -17.42
CA GLY A 48 12.48 -5.47 -17.55
C GLY A 48 11.48 -6.38 -16.85
N MET A 49 11.87 -7.60 -16.47
CA MET A 49 10.95 -8.52 -15.77
C MET A 49 11.46 -8.93 -14.39
N LEU A 50 12.76 -9.14 -14.24
CA LEU A 50 13.31 -9.67 -13.01
C LEU A 50 13.23 -8.67 -11.82
N PRO A 51 13.62 -7.38 -11.95
CA PRO A 51 13.48 -6.41 -10.87
C PRO A 51 12.04 -6.24 -10.34
N PRO A 52 11.01 -5.99 -11.19
CA PRO A 52 9.65 -5.81 -10.71
C PRO A 52 9.08 -7.12 -10.15
N ALA A 53 9.45 -8.28 -10.69
CA ALA A 53 9.02 -9.57 -10.16
C ALA A 53 9.55 -9.78 -8.75
N VAL A 54 10.84 -9.51 -8.52
CA VAL A 54 11.48 -9.61 -7.19
C VAL A 54 10.83 -8.64 -6.20
N ILE A 55 10.68 -7.37 -6.57
CA ILE A 55 10.04 -6.36 -5.70
C ILE A 55 8.60 -6.78 -5.35
N THR A 56 7.83 -7.21 -6.37
CA THR A 56 6.44 -7.65 -6.18
C THR A 56 6.38 -8.89 -5.29
N ALA A 57 7.29 -9.85 -5.45
CA ALA A 57 7.34 -11.06 -4.64
C ALA A 57 7.65 -10.76 -3.16
N ILE A 58 8.63 -9.88 -2.90
CA ILE A 58 9.02 -9.49 -1.53
C ILE A 58 7.82 -8.84 -0.80
N PHE A 59 7.08 -7.96 -1.47
CA PHE A 59 5.98 -7.21 -0.85
C PHE A 59 4.59 -7.80 -1.12
N TYR A 60 4.50 -8.97 -1.75
CA TYR A 60 3.27 -9.56 -2.28
C TYR A 60 2.14 -9.58 -1.26
N LYS A 61 2.40 -10.13 -0.07
CA LYS A 61 1.37 -10.29 0.97
C LYS A 61 0.79 -8.95 1.44
N ARG A 62 1.61 -7.90 1.50
CA ARG A 62 1.23 -6.57 2.00
C ARG A 62 0.53 -5.75 0.91
N LEU A 63 1.05 -5.81 -0.32
CA LEU A 63 0.46 -5.17 -1.49
C LEU A 63 -0.91 -5.75 -1.82
N ASP A 64 -1.05 -7.08 -1.80
CA ASP A 64 -2.33 -7.73 -2.11
C ASP A 64 -3.37 -7.46 -1.01
N TYR A 65 -2.96 -7.43 0.27
CA TYR A 65 -3.86 -7.13 1.38
C TYR A 65 -4.39 -5.68 1.38
N MET A 66 -3.58 -4.73 0.91
CA MET A 66 -3.91 -3.30 0.87
C MET A 66 -5.20 -2.99 0.09
N GLU A 67 -5.42 -3.71 -1.02
CA GLU A 67 -6.59 -3.55 -1.89
C GLU A 67 -7.54 -4.75 -1.84
N SER A 68 -7.29 -5.74 -0.98
CA SER A 68 -8.17 -6.90 -0.90
C SER A 68 -9.50 -6.55 -0.26
N GLU A 69 -10.54 -7.26 -0.68
CA GLU A 69 -11.87 -7.19 -0.07
C GLU A 69 -11.93 -7.97 1.27
N ASN A 70 -10.83 -8.61 1.69
CA ASN A 70 -10.79 -9.38 2.93
C ASN A 70 -11.01 -8.46 4.14
N PRO A 71 -12.11 -8.64 4.92
CA PRO A 71 -12.41 -7.82 6.08
C PRO A 71 -11.60 -8.20 7.32
N GLU A 72 -10.90 -9.33 7.32
CA GLU A 72 -10.10 -9.79 8.45
C GLU A 72 -8.84 -8.94 8.66
N PRO A 73 -8.35 -8.81 9.90
CA PRO A 73 -7.09 -8.13 10.18
C PRO A 73 -5.90 -8.81 9.49
N PRO A 74 -4.82 -8.07 9.19
CA PRO A 74 -3.66 -8.64 8.53
C PRO A 74 -2.97 -9.70 9.39
N ALA A 75 -2.60 -10.83 8.78
CA ALA A 75 -1.98 -11.98 9.44
C ALA A 75 -0.43 -12.01 9.37
N PHE A 76 0.22 -10.96 8.85
CA PHE A 76 1.68 -10.86 8.73
C PHE A 76 2.31 -10.12 9.91
N SER A 77 3.62 -10.23 10.14
CA SER A 77 4.31 -9.59 11.27
C SER A 77 4.62 -8.09 11.04
N GLY A 78 5.13 -7.41 12.08
CA GLY A 78 5.63 -6.02 11.97
C GLY A 78 4.55 -4.93 11.95
N PHE A 79 3.29 -5.28 12.18
CA PHE A 79 2.24 -4.28 12.42
C PHE A 79 2.25 -3.81 13.88
N LYS A 80 1.65 -2.64 14.12
CA LYS A 80 1.23 -2.20 15.45
C LYS A 80 -0.29 -2.12 15.49
N ARG A 81 -0.86 -2.62 16.57
CA ARG A 81 -2.29 -2.63 16.83
C ARG A 81 -2.60 -1.71 18.00
N ALA A 82 -3.69 -0.95 17.90
CA ALA A 82 -4.23 -0.15 18.98
C ALA A 82 -5.76 -0.26 19.00
N PHE A 83 -6.32 -0.31 20.19
CA PHE A 83 -7.76 -0.16 20.39
C PHE A 83 -8.05 1.26 20.81
N LEU A 84 -8.88 1.95 20.04
CA LEU A 84 -9.16 3.37 20.18
C LEU A 84 -10.61 3.58 20.56
N VAL A 85 -10.88 4.55 21.44
CA VAL A 85 -12.25 4.93 21.79
C VAL A 85 -12.73 5.95 20.76
N PHE A 86 -13.71 5.57 19.96
CA PHE A 86 -14.28 6.39 18.89
C PHE A 86 -15.70 6.83 19.26
N ARG A 87 -15.79 8.02 19.86
CA ARG A 87 -17.07 8.66 20.13
C ARG A 87 -17.56 9.39 18.89
N SER A 88 -18.50 8.77 18.20
CA SER A 88 -19.19 9.38 17.05
C SER A 88 -20.08 10.52 17.53
N ARG A 89 -20.10 11.63 16.78
CA ARG A 89 -21.07 12.71 16.97
C ARG A 89 -22.29 12.54 16.06
N SER A 90 -22.16 11.71 15.02
CA SER A 90 -23.21 11.38 14.06
C SER A 90 -23.95 10.11 14.44
N SER A 91 -25.21 9.98 13.98
CA SER A 91 -25.98 8.74 14.01
C SER A 91 -25.35 7.64 13.16
N ASN A 92 -24.64 8.00 12.08
CA ASN A 92 -23.90 7.06 11.24
C ASN A 92 -22.40 7.06 11.59
N ARG A 93 -22.05 6.20 12.55
CA ARG A 93 -20.68 6.08 13.09
C ARG A 93 -19.65 5.70 12.03
N TYR A 94 -20.01 4.77 11.14
CA TYR A 94 -19.12 4.32 10.07
C TYR A 94 -18.79 5.45 9.09
N ALA A 95 -19.79 6.20 8.65
CA ALA A 95 -19.57 7.32 7.73
C ALA A 95 -18.68 8.41 8.34
N GLU A 96 -18.84 8.71 9.64
CA GLU A 96 -17.97 9.67 10.33
C GLU A 96 -16.52 9.15 10.43
N MET A 97 -16.34 7.86 10.74
CA MET A 97 -15.02 7.23 10.78
C MET A 97 -14.35 7.28 9.40
N LEU A 98 -15.06 6.87 8.35
CA LEU A 98 -14.58 6.92 6.97
C LEU A 98 -14.18 8.34 6.57
N GLN A 99 -15.02 9.33 6.85
CA GLN A 99 -14.73 10.73 6.53
C GLN A 99 -13.48 11.26 7.25
N LYS A 100 -13.29 10.89 8.52
CA LYS A 100 -12.11 11.28 9.29
C LYS A 100 -10.83 10.66 8.74
N ILE A 101 -10.88 9.40 8.31
CA ILE A 101 -9.75 8.71 7.68
C ILE A 101 -9.45 9.33 6.32
N ASP A 102 -10.46 9.49 5.46
CA ASP A 102 -10.33 10.01 4.08
C ASP A 102 -9.75 11.43 4.02
N ARG A 103 -10.01 12.26 5.04
CA ARG A 103 -9.40 13.60 5.15
C ARG A 103 -7.90 13.59 5.40
N ASN A 104 -7.34 12.52 5.96
CA ASN A 104 -5.94 12.46 6.41
C ASN A 104 -5.11 11.39 5.68
N PHE A 105 -5.78 10.41 5.08
CA PHE A 105 -5.17 9.23 4.47
C PHE A 105 -5.86 8.88 3.15
N ILE A 106 -5.16 8.15 2.29
CA ILE A 106 -5.73 7.66 1.04
C ILE A 106 -6.47 6.35 1.35
N VAL A 107 -7.79 6.35 1.21
CA VAL A 107 -8.61 5.13 1.39
C VAL A 107 -8.38 4.18 0.22
N SER A 108 -7.98 2.94 0.51
CA SER A 108 -7.76 1.90 -0.51
C SER A 108 -8.91 0.91 -0.60
N TYR A 109 -9.65 0.69 0.48
CA TYR A 109 -10.83 -0.16 0.52
C TYR A 109 -11.75 0.27 1.67
N SER A 110 -13.05 0.18 1.48
CA SER A 110 -14.04 0.51 2.51
C SER A 110 -15.25 -0.41 2.39
N ASP A 111 -15.62 -1.05 3.50
CA ASP A 111 -16.80 -1.91 3.60
C ASP A 111 -17.65 -1.48 4.79
N ARG A 112 -18.89 -1.07 4.49
CA ARG A 112 -19.85 -0.61 5.49
C ARG A 112 -20.45 -1.75 6.31
N GLU A 113 -20.67 -2.90 5.69
CA GLU A 113 -21.29 -4.06 6.37
C GLU A 113 -20.29 -4.70 7.34
N ALA A 114 -19.04 -4.84 6.92
CA ALA A 114 -17.96 -5.31 7.79
C ALA A 114 -17.46 -4.24 8.78
N GLY A 115 -17.80 -2.96 8.56
CA GLY A 115 -17.33 -1.83 9.36
C GLY A 115 -15.83 -1.56 9.20
N VAL A 116 -15.25 -1.89 8.03
CA VAL A 116 -13.82 -1.87 7.77
C VAL A 116 -13.44 -0.73 6.82
N VAL A 117 -12.29 -0.11 7.09
CA VAL A 117 -11.63 0.86 6.21
C VAL A 117 -10.15 0.52 6.15
N LYS A 118 -9.63 0.28 4.94
CA LYS A 118 -8.19 0.18 4.68
C LYS A 118 -7.71 1.48 4.08
N PHE A 119 -6.54 1.91 4.51
CA PHE A 119 -5.96 3.17 4.09
C PHE A 119 -4.45 3.05 3.88
N ARG A 120 -3.87 4.04 3.23
CA ARG A 120 -2.43 4.19 3.09
C ARG A 120 -2.00 5.64 3.22
N THR A 121 -0.77 5.84 3.67
CA THR A 121 -0.08 7.13 3.49
C THR A 121 0.41 7.26 2.06
N ASP A 122 0.78 8.47 1.67
CA ASP A 122 1.43 8.72 0.40
C ASP A 122 2.71 7.87 0.25
N CYS A 123 2.88 7.25 -0.91
CA CYS A 123 4.04 6.42 -1.26
C CYS A 123 4.98 7.25 -2.13
N ARG A 124 6.22 7.46 -1.70
CA ARG A 124 7.26 8.19 -2.44
C ARG A 124 8.32 7.22 -2.97
N ILE A 125 9.06 7.64 -4.00
CA ILE A 125 10.14 6.85 -4.64
C ILE A 125 11.12 6.27 -3.61
N LEU A 126 11.43 7.02 -2.55
CA LEU A 126 12.36 6.62 -1.49
C LEU A 126 11.67 6.18 -0.19
N ALA A 127 10.34 6.13 -0.14
CA ALA A 127 9.58 5.76 1.04
C ALA A 127 8.25 5.13 0.64
N TRP A 128 8.14 3.82 0.83
CA TRP A 128 6.94 3.04 0.49
C TRP A 128 5.69 3.42 1.31
N GLY A 129 5.85 4.28 2.31
CA GLY A 129 4.77 4.72 3.19
C GLY A 129 4.35 3.63 4.16
N VAL A 130 3.15 3.77 4.69
CA VAL A 130 2.56 2.88 5.68
C VAL A 130 1.11 2.64 5.29
N CYS A 131 0.67 1.40 5.43
CA CYS A 131 -0.72 1.03 5.23
C CYS A 131 -1.41 0.82 6.57
N GLY A 132 -2.73 0.87 6.57
CA GLY A 132 -3.51 0.66 7.76
C GLY A 132 -4.86 0.05 7.48
N TYR A 133 -5.40 -0.51 8.55
CA TYR A 133 -6.68 -1.18 8.64
C TYR A 133 -7.38 -0.64 9.88
N VAL A 134 -8.62 -0.26 9.72
CA VAL A 134 -9.47 0.26 10.79
C VAL A 134 -10.78 -0.50 10.76
N ARG A 135 -11.16 -1.10 11.88
CA ARG A 135 -12.46 -1.77 12.03
C ARG A 135 -13.24 -1.15 13.17
N LEU A 136 -14.47 -0.76 12.89
CA LEU A 136 -15.43 -0.33 13.89
C LEU A 136 -15.96 -1.55 14.66
N LEU A 137 -15.90 -1.49 15.98
CA LEU A 137 -16.43 -2.50 16.90
C LEU A 137 -17.73 -1.96 17.53
N GLU A 138 -18.52 -2.86 18.13
CA GLU A 138 -19.86 -2.52 18.65
C GLU A 138 -19.83 -1.51 19.83
N ASP A 139 -18.80 -1.59 20.68
CA ASP A 139 -18.67 -0.84 21.95
C ASP A 139 -18.05 0.57 21.83
N GLU A 140 -18.31 1.31 20.75
CA GLU A 140 -17.61 2.59 20.47
C GLU A 140 -16.09 2.47 20.43
N ARG A 141 -15.60 1.26 20.17
CA ARG A 141 -14.17 0.98 20.01
C ARG A 141 -13.86 0.78 18.56
N VAL A 142 -12.63 1.11 18.20
CA VAL A 142 -12.10 0.91 16.88
C VAL A 142 -10.80 0.14 17.02
N GLU A 143 -10.67 -0.96 16.28
CA GLU A 143 -9.40 -1.65 16.11
C GLU A 143 -8.64 -0.96 14.99
N ALA A 144 -7.51 -0.36 15.32
CA ALA A 144 -6.59 0.26 14.38
C ALA A 144 -5.33 -0.59 14.27
N ILE A 145 -5.01 -1.03 13.05
CA ILE A 145 -3.78 -1.76 12.73
C ILE A 145 -3.04 -0.98 11.67
N VAL A 146 -1.76 -0.72 11.92
CA VAL A 146 -0.88 0.03 11.01
C VAL A 146 0.33 -0.84 10.71
N TYR A 147 0.71 -0.95 9.45
CA TYR A 147 1.79 -1.82 9.01
C TYR A 147 2.67 -1.18 7.92
N PRO A 148 4.00 -1.35 7.98
CA PRO A 148 4.93 -0.84 6.98
C PRO A 148 5.02 -1.82 5.80
N MET A 149 5.59 -1.40 4.67
CA MET A 149 5.90 -2.34 3.58
C MET A 149 7.14 -3.16 3.92
N ASN A 150 8.16 -2.53 4.48
CA ASN A 150 9.38 -3.17 4.97
C ASN A 150 9.45 -3.10 6.51
N PRO A 151 9.15 -4.21 7.22
CA PRO A 151 9.11 -4.23 8.69
C PRO A 151 10.47 -4.05 9.35
N ASP A 152 11.58 -4.35 8.66
CA ASP A 152 12.92 -4.30 9.24
C ASP A 152 13.59 -2.91 9.08
N SER A 153 12.89 -1.98 8.43
CA SER A 153 13.40 -0.63 8.21
C SER A 153 13.13 0.27 9.42
N LYS A 154 14.21 0.71 10.10
CA LYS A 154 14.13 1.73 11.18
C LYS A 154 13.45 3.02 10.75
N ARG A 155 13.55 3.38 9.46
CA ARG A 155 12.87 4.55 8.91
C ARG A 155 11.36 4.33 8.84
N GLU A 156 10.93 3.18 8.33
CA GLU A 156 9.51 2.85 8.24
C GLU A 156 8.89 2.64 9.61
N GLU A 157 9.65 2.14 10.59
CA GLU A 157 9.20 2.06 11.98
C GLU A 157 8.85 3.45 12.56
N LYS A 158 9.69 4.46 12.33
CA LYS A 158 9.40 5.83 12.76
C LYS A 158 8.13 6.38 12.12
N ILE A 159 7.97 6.18 10.81
CA ILE A 159 6.78 6.63 10.07
C ILE A 159 5.55 5.89 10.59
N LEU A 160 5.65 4.58 10.84
CA LEU A 160 4.58 3.77 11.38
C LEU A 160 4.09 4.29 12.74
N LEU A 161 5.01 4.62 13.65
CA LEU A 161 4.64 5.16 14.97
C LEU A 161 4.00 6.55 14.84
N GLN A 162 4.49 7.38 13.92
CA GLN A 162 3.88 8.68 13.63
C GLN A 162 2.47 8.53 13.06
N THR A 163 2.27 7.62 12.11
CA THR A 163 0.96 7.31 11.51
C THR A 163 -0.01 6.80 12.57
N LEU A 164 0.44 5.93 13.48
CA LEU A 164 -0.42 5.44 14.57
C LEU A 164 -0.84 6.57 15.51
N ARG A 165 0.07 7.48 15.87
CA ARG A 165 -0.24 8.66 16.70
C ARG A 165 -1.19 9.63 16.00
N LEU A 166 -1.02 9.85 14.70
CA LEU A 166 -1.94 10.67 13.92
C LEU A 166 -3.32 10.02 13.83
N LEU A 167 -3.39 8.72 13.59
CA LEU A 167 -4.65 7.99 13.57
C LEU A 167 -5.36 8.05 14.93
N GLN A 168 -4.59 7.94 16.02
CA GLN A 168 -5.08 8.15 17.38
C GLN A 168 -5.66 9.55 17.59
N SER A 169 -5.00 10.61 17.13
CA SER A 169 -5.53 11.97 17.30
C SER A 169 -6.77 12.23 16.44
N VAL A 170 -6.84 11.64 15.25
CA VAL A 170 -7.97 11.75 14.32
C VAL A 170 -9.21 11.01 14.84
N LEU A 171 -9.04 9.80 15.39
CA LEU A 171 -10.14 8.95 15.85
C LEU A 171 -10.49 9.16 17.33
N SER A 172 -9.52 9.52 18.17
CA SER A 172 -9.67 9.69 19.62
C SER A 172 -9.02 11.00 20.12
N PRO A 173 -9.53 12.18 19.71
CA PRO A 173 -8.93 13.48 20.04
C PRO A 173 -8.87 13.82 21.54
N GLN A 174 -9.55 13.08 22.43
CA GLN A 174 -9.59 13.33 23.87
C GLN A 174 -8.71 12.38 24.72
N GLY A 175 -7.84 11.57 24.09
CA GLY A 175 -7.15 10.45 24.76
C GLY A 175 -5.64 10.56 25.00
N TYR A 176 -4.96 11.68 24.69
CA TYR A 176 -3.52 11.79 24.96
C TYR A 176 -3.26 12.13 26.43
N LYS A 177 -3.30 11.10 27.29
CA LYS A 177 -2.46 11.07 28.50
C LYS A 177 -1.19 10.32 28.12
N GLY A 178 -0.14 11.08 27.80
CA GLY A 178 1.19 10.52 27.58
C GLY A 178 1.61 9.68 28.79
N GLY A 179 2.03 8.45 28.52
CA GLY A 179 2.88 7.65 29.39
C GLY A 179 4.29 7.66 28.83
#